data_AF-V6LF18-F1
#
_entry.id   AF-V6LF18-F1
#
_cell.length_a   1.000
_cell.length_b   1.000
_cell.length_c   1.000
_cell.angle_alpha   90.00
_cell.angle_beta   90.00
_cell.angle_gamma   90.00
#
_symmetry.space_group_name_H-M   'P 1'
#
loop_
_entity.id
_entity.type
_entity.pdbx_description
1 polymer ?
#
loop_
_entity_poly.entity_id
_entity_poly.type
_entity_poly.pdbx_seq_one_letter_code
_entity_poly.pdbx_strand_id
1 'polypeptide(L)'
;MRRLSLTDQQIIDSINQLLDQDSNTKQTNTKWNKDEDALLIQLVSQKLQWCTIALKLYAQGFPMRTGPQVSQRYRRVLKPRLEYRQ
;
A
#
# COMPACT_ATOMS: atom_id res chain seq x y z
N MET A 1 30.95 -9.23 -41.07
CA MET A 1 30.49 -9.70 -39.74
C MET A 1 30.68 -8.55 -38.75
N ARG A 2 29.61 -7.88 -38.32
CA ARG A 2 29.71 -6.72 -37.40
C ARG A 2 29.64 -7.23 -35.96
N ARG A 3 30.75 -7.14 -35.22
CA ARG A 3 30.76 -7.33 -33.77
C ARG A 3 30.10 -6.08 -33.15
N LEU A 4 28.93 -6.23 -32.55
CA LEU A 4 28.31 -5.18 -31.75
C LEU A 4 29.17 -5.00 -30.49
N SER A 5 30.10 -4.03 -30.52
CA SER A 5 30.78 -3.58 -29.30
C SER A 5 29.84 -2.63 -28.60
N LEU A 6 29.03 -3.15 -27.67
CA LEU A 6 28.28 -2.28 -26.78
C LEU A 6 29.29 -1.47 -25.96
N THR A 7 29.19 -0.15 -26.07
CA THR A 7 30.02 0.77 -25.29
C THR A 7 29.62 0.66 -23.82
N ASP A 8 30.58 0.82 -22.90
CA ASP A 8 30.30 0.81 -21.45
C ASP A 8 29.18 1.79 -21.08
N GLN A 9 29.06 2.87 -21.85
CA GLN A 9 27.98 3.86 -21.73
C GLN A 9 26.59 3.25 -21.95
N GLN A 10 26.42 2.38 -22.95
CA GLN A 10 25.13 1.72 -23.24
C GLN A 10 24.74 0.70 -22.17
N ILE A 11 25.73 0.09 -21.51
CA ILE A 11 25.50 -0.82 -20.39
C ILE A 11 25.03 -0.02 -19.16
N ILE A 12 25.70 1.10 -18.86
CA ILE A 12 25.33 2.00 -17.76
C ILE A 12 23.92 2.57 -17.96
N ASP A 13 23.59 3.02 -19.18
CA ASP A 13 22.25 3.55 -19.50
C ASP A 13 21.16 2.48 -19.36
N SER A 14 21.46 1.23 -19.71
CA SER A 14 20.53 0.10 -19.54
C SER A 14 20.33 -0.24 -18.05
N ILE A 15 21.38 -0.13 -17.23
CA ILE A 15 21.29 -0.33 -15.77
C ILE A 15 20.45 0.76 -15.13
N ASN A 16 20.65 2.03 -15.51
CA ASN A 16 19.89 3.15 -14.98
C ASN A 16 18.38 3.07 -15.34
N GLN A 17 18.03 2.66 -16.57
CA GLN A 17 16.63 2.46 -16.96
C GLN A 17 15.92 1.34 -16.18
N LEU A 18 16.66 0.33 -15.69
CA LEU A 18 16.10 -0.74 -14.86
C LEU A 18 15.96 -0.33 -13.38
N LEU A 19 16.80 0.59 -12.90
CA LEU A 19 16.80 1.06 -11.50
C LEU A 19 15.71 2.13 -11.22
N ASP A 20 15.12 2.74 -12.25
CA ASP A 20 14.02 3.72 -12.09
C ASP A 20 12.66 3.08 -11.77
N GLN A 21 12.54 1.75 -11.80
CA GLN A 21 11.28 1.05 -11.48
C GLN A 21 10.97 1.00 -9.97
N ASP A 22 11.97 1.21 -9.10
CA ASP A 22 11.81 1.13 -7.65
C ASP A 22 11.96 2.49 -6.92
N SER A 23 12.15 3.58 -7.66
CA SER A 23 12.24 4.95 -7.11
C SER A 23 10.90 5.67 -7.00
N ASN A 24 9.77 4.95 -7.05
CA ASN A 24 8.51 5.50 -6.58
C ASN A 24 8.49 5.35 -5.05
N THR A 25 9.13 6.30 -4.35
CA THR A 25 8.95 6.49 -2.92
C THR A 25 7.47 6.67 -2.66
N LYS A 26 6.78 5.55 -2.37
CA LYS A 26 5.33 5.43 -2.25
C LYS A 26 4.82 6.60 -1.43
N GLN A 27 4.25 7.59 -2.10
CA GLN A 27 3.46 8.62 -1.45
C GLN A 27 2.44 7.86 -0.62
N THR A 28 2.56 7.94 0.71
CA THR A 28 1.65 7.29 1.62
C THR A 28 0.31 8.00 1.42
N ASN A 29 -0.50 7.49 0.50
CA ASN A 29 -1.79 8.08 0.15
C ASN A 29 -2.58 8.21 1.45
N THR A 30 -2.62 9.41 2.02
CA THR A 30 -3.04 9.60 3.41
C THR A 30 -4.56 9.57 3.53
N LYS A 31 -5.25 9.58 2.39
CA LYS A 31 -6.70 9.59 2.30
C LYS A 31 -7.23 8.16 2.43
N TRP A 32 -8.09 7.97 3.42
CA TRP A 32 -8.87 6.75 3.59
C TRP A 32 -10.20 6.90 2.87
N ASN A 33 -10.59 5.90 2.10
CA ASN A 33 -11.89 5.88 1.42
C ASN A 33 -12.98 5.27 2.32
N LYS A 34 -14.25 5.64 2.07
CA LYS A 34 -15.42 5.05 2.73
C LYS A 34 -15.53 3.54 2.49
N ASP A 35 -15.21 3.07 1.28
CA ASP A 35 -15.24 1.64 0.95
C ASP A 35 -14.13 0.87 1.68
N GLU A 36 -12.94 1.50 1.78
CA GLU A 36 -11.81 0.99 2.56
C GLU A 36 -12.19 0.90 4.05
N ASP A 37 -12.82 1.95 4.61
CA ASP A 37 -13.31 1.97 5.99
C ASP A 37 -14.41 0.91 6.23
N ALA A 38 -15.32 0.70 5.28
CA ALA A 38 -16.39 -0.31 5.37
C ALA A 38 -15.80 -1.73 5.43
N LEU A 39 -14.86 -2.04 4.54
CA LEU A 39 -14.16 -3.31 4.55
C LEU A 39 -13.33 -3.48 5.83
N LEU A 40 -12.66 -2.42 6.29
CA LEU A 40 -11.92 -2.44 7.54
C LEU A 40 -12.82 -2.81 8.72
N ILE A 41 -14.01 -2.22 8.85
CA ILE A 41 -14.98 -2.55 9.91
C ILE A 41 -15.39 -4.03 9.84
N GLN A 42 -15.68 -4.55 8.65
CA GLN A 42 -16.03 -5.95 8.43
C GLN A 42 -14.88 -6.89 8.82
N LEU A 43 -13.62 -6.53 8.53
CA LEU A 43 -12.48 -7.37 8.85
C LEU A 43 -12.12 -7.34 10.34
N VAL A 44 -12.38 -6.23 11.03
CA VAL A 44 -12.18 -6.13 12.49
C VAL A 44 -13.20 -6.97 13.25
N SER A 45 -14.46 -7.07 12.78
CA SER A 45 -15.46 -7.95 13.41
C SER A 45 -15.07 -9.43 13.37
N GLN A 46 -14.24 -9.82 12.40
CA GLN A 46 -13.65 -11.16 12.28
C GLN A 46 -12.46 -11.41 13.23
N LYS A 47 -12.10 -10.44 14.08
CA LYS A 47 -10.99 -10.50 15.05
C LYS A 47 -9.63 -10.88 14.43
N LEU A 48 -9.40 -10.47 13.18
CA LEU A 48 -8.14 -10.70 12.49
C LEU A 48 -7.01 -9.81 13.02
N GLN A 49 -5.76 -10.27 12.85
CA GLN A 49 -4.58 -9.46 13.16
C GLN A 49 -4.47 -8.26 12.21
N TRP A 50 -4.01 -7.10 12.72
CA TRP A 50 -3.95 -5.85 11.93
C TRP A 50 -3.15 -5.97 10.64
N CYS A 51 -2.04 -6.72 10.66
CA CYS A 51 -1.24 -6.98 9.46
C CYS A 51 -1.99 -7.79 8.41
N THR A 52 -2.78 -8.79 8.84
CA THR A 52 -3.64 -9.58 7.95
C THR A 52 -4.74 -8.72 7.33
N ILE A 53 -5.34 -7.82 8.12
CA ILE A 53 -6.34 -6.86 7.62
C ILE A 53 -5.71 -5.95 6.55
N ALA A 54 -4.52 -5.43 6.80
CA ALA A 54 -3.80 -4.59 5.84
C ALA A 54 -3.54 -5.32 4.49
N LEU A 55 -3.12 -6.59 4.55
CA LEU A 55 -2.93 -7.40 3.34
C LEU A 55 -4.24 -7.65 2.60
N LYS A 56 -5.34 -7.90 3.32
CA LYS A 56 -6.66 -8.07 2.72
C LYS A 56 -7.17 -6.80 2.05
N LEU A 57 -6.95 -5.62 2.65
CA LEU A 57 -7.28 -4.33 2.02
C LEU A 57 -6.47 -4.16 0.73
N TYR A 58 -5.17 -4.43 0.77
CA TYR A 58 -4.33 -4.35 -0.43
C TYR A 58 -4.79 -5.31 -1.54
N ALA A 59 -5.16 -6.55 -1.18
CA ALA A 59 -5.70 -7.53 -2.12
C ALA A 59 -7.03 -7.10 -2.78
N GLN A 60 -7.73 -6.11 -2.21
CA GLN A 60 -8.94 -5.51 -2.78
C GLN A 60 -8.63 -4.25 -3.62
N GLY A 61 -7.35 -3.98 -3.91
CA GLY A 61 -6.93 -2.84 -4.72
C GLY A 61 -6.81 -1.52 -3.96
N PHE A 62 -6.93 -1.53 -2.62
CA PHE A 62 -6.70 -0.33 -1.82
C PHE A 62 -5.20 -0.04 -1.67
N PRO A 63 -4.83 1.22 -1.35
CA PRO A 63 -3.44 1.57 -1.07
C PRO A 63 -2.83 0.67 0.01
N MET A 64 -1.54 0.38 -0.14
CA MET A 64 -0.80 -0.42 0.84
C MET A 64 -0.79 0.30 2.21
N ARG A 65 -1.29 -0.39 3.23
CA ARG A 65 -1.29 0.07 4.63
C ARG A 65 -0.40 -0.82 5.48
N THR A 66 0.10 -0.28 6.59
CA THR A 66 0.74 -1.09 7.63
C THR A 66 -0.25 -1.41 8.75
N GLY A 67 0.00 -2.50 9.48
CA GLY A 67 -0.82 -2.88 10.64
C GLY A 67 -1.05 -1.72 11.63
N PRO A 68 -0.01 -0.95 12.01
CA PRO A 68 -0.18 0.24 12.86
C PRO A 68 -1.11 1.30 12.27
N GLN A 69 -1.02 1.60 10.97
CA GLN A 69 -1.89 2.58 10.30
C GLN A 69 -3.36 2.13 10.32
N VAL A 70 -3.61 0.85 10.00
CA VAL A 70 -4.94 0.24 10.05
C VAL A 70 -5.53 0.30 11.46
N SER A 71 -4.74 -0.11 12.46
CA SER A 71 -5.16 -0.10 13.86
C SER A 71 -5.49 1.31 14.36
N GLN A 72 -4.62 2.28 14.02
CA GLN A 72 -4.82 3.68 14.38
C GLN A 72 -6.07 4.26 13.73
N ARG A 73 -6.30 3.98 12.43
CA ARG A 73 -7.50 4.41 11.71
C ARG A 73 -8.76 3.90 12.38
N TYR A 74 -8.81 2.60 12.68
CA TYR A 74 -9.97 2.01 13.34
C TYR A 74 -10.23 2.65 14.70
N ARG A 75 -9.21 2.75 15.56
CA ARG A 75 -9.36 3.25 16.93
C ARG A 75 -9.71 4.73 17.02
N ARG A 76 -9.12 5.57 16.16
CA ARG A 76 -9.27 7.03 16.24
C ARG A 76 -10.43 7.59 15.42
N VAL A 77 -10.86 6.89 14.37
CA VAL A 77 -11.84 7.42 13.42
C VAL A 77 -13.09 6.56 13.37
N LEU A 78 -12.94 5.26 13.17
CA LEU A 78 -14.10 4.38 12.90
C LEU A 78 -14.82 3.98 14.18
N LYS A 79 -14.10 3.57 15.23
CA LYS A 79 -14.68 3.14 16.50
C LYS A 79 -15.54 4.24 17.14
N PRO A 80 -15.07 5.49 17.33
CA PRO A 80 -15.91 6.55 17.87
C PRO A 80 -17.14 6.81 17.00
N ARG A 81 -16.98 6.80 15.67
CA ARG A 81 -18.10 7.01 14.74
C ARG A 81 -19.18 5.93 14.82
N LEU A 82 -18.82 4.70 15.21
CA LEU A 82 -19.77 3.62 15.45
C LEU A 82 -20.45 3.77 16.82
N GLU A 83 -19.72 4.21 17.84
CA GLU A 83 -20.23 4.40 19.21
C GLU A 83 -21.20 5.58 19.34
N TYR A 84 -20.95 6.70 18.64
CA TYR A 84 -21.85 7.87 18.66
C TYR A 84 -23.11 7.72 17.78
N ARG A 85 -23.27 6.61 17.06
CA ARG A 85 -24.42 6.39 16.16
C ARG A 85 -25.41 5.34 16.69
N GLN A 86 -25.32 5.00 17.97
CA GLN A 86 -26.28 4.18 18.72
C GLN A 86 -27.00 5.05 19.75
#